data_AF-A0A382IZS2-F1
#
_entry.id   AF-A0A382IZS2-F1
#
_cell.length_a   1.000
_cell.length_b   1.000
_cell.length_c   1.000
_cell.angle_alpha   90.00
_cell.angle_beta   90.00
_cell.angle_gamma   90.00
#
_symmetry.space_group_name_H-M   'P 1'
#
loop_
_entity.id
_entity.type
_entity.pdbx_description
1 polymer ?
#
loop_
_entity_poly.entity_id
_entity_poly.type
_entity_poly.pdbx_seq_one_letter_code
_entity_poly.pdbx_strand_id
1 'polypeptide(L)'
;VRADLLAERNERGHWEGYLSDSALATAVAVVALLWSKRRDVASDEAGALVENGLAWLDSHRNEDGGWGDCPESPSNMSTVTLCWATFRFARDEGHDFPEVLQSAESWLKKNIGSLNPERLAEALYHRYGKDRTFAVPILTLCAFCGVLGEGRGAWRLVKPLPFELATFPHGFFKSLNLHVVSYALPALIAIGYARHRHRPTGNPFARLVRSWAKPRVLKLLKNI
;
A
#
# COMPACT_ATOMS: atom_id res chain seq x y z
N VAL A 1 32.67 8.44 -20.32
CA VAL A 1 31.43 8.95 -19.68
C VAL A 1 30.59 9.83 -20.60
N ARG A 2 31.05 11.01 -21.07
CA ARG A 2 30.21 11.87 -21.94
C ARG A 2 29.82 11.22 -23.27
N ALA A 3 30.76 10.59 -23.96
CA ALA A 3 30.49 9.88 -25.20
C ALA A 3 29.52 8.72 -24.99
N ASP A 4 29.75 7.92 -23.95
CA ASP A 4 28.91 6.79 -23.57
C ASP A 4 27.47 7.22 -23.26
N LEU A 5 27.28 8.27 -22.46
CA LEU A 5 25.94 8.80 -22.19
C LEU A 5 25.26 9.28 -23.48
N LEU A 6 25.96 9.95 -24.40
CA LEU A 6 25.36 10.38 -25.66
C LEU A 6 24.98 9.20 -26.58
N ALA A 7 25.68 8.07 -26.47
CA ALA A 7 25.38 6.85 -27.21
C ALA A 7 24.13 6.12 -26.70
N GLU A 8 23.77 6.27 -25.41
CA GLU A 8 22.58 5.69 -24.77
C GLU A 8 21.27 6.45 -25.07
N ARG A 9 21.30 7.47 -25.94
CA ARG A 9 20.06 8.15 -26.38
C ARG A 9 19.33 7.28 -27.39
N ASN A 10 18.02 7.17 -27.24
CA ASN A 10 17.18 6.56 -28.26
C ASN A 10 17.16 7.40 -29.55
N GLU A 11 16.55 6.86 -30.60
CA GLU A 11 16.42 7.51 -31.92
C GLU A 11 15.71 8.87 -31.86
N ARG A 12 14.88 9.10 -30.83
CA ARG A 12 14.18 10.37 -30.57
C ARG A 12 15.03 11.38 -29.80
N GLY A 13 16.27 11.05 -29.48
CA GLY A 13 17.22 11.94 -28.85
C GLY A 13 16.99 12.15 -27.36
N HIS A 14 16.37 11.23 -26.64
CA HIS A 14 16.30 11.26 -25.16
C HIS A 14 16.74 9.92 -24.56
N TRP A 15 16.94 9.90 -23.25
CA TRP A 15 17.25 8.68 -22.50
C TRP A 15 15.95 8.07 -22.00
N GLU A 16 15.81 6.76 -22.20
CA GLU A 16 14.80 5.97 -21.53
C GLU A 16 15.45 5.25 -20.35
N GLY A 17 14.73 5.17 -19.25
CA GLY A 17 15.16 4.46 -18.06
C GLY A 17 13.97 3.75 -17.43
N TYR A 18 14.27 2.74 -16.64
CA TYR A 18 13.27 1.98 -15.91
C TYR A 18 13.29 2.39 -14.45
N LEU A 19 12.11 2.45 -13.82
CA LEU A 19 12.04 2.51 -12.37
C LEU A 19 12.54 1.19 -11.81
N SER A 20 13.18 1.24 -10.63
CA SER A 20 13.64 0.04 -9.95
C SER A 20 12.46 -0.87 -9.61
N ASP A 21 12.68 -2.18 -9.74
CA ASP A 21 11.73 -3.18 -9.28
C ASP A 21 11.43 -3.00 -7.79
N SER A 22 10.19 -3.27 -7.37
CA SER A 22 9.79 -3.02 -5.99
C SER A 22 8.84 -4.09 -5.47
N ALA A 23 9.30 -4.82 -4.45
CA ALA A 23 8.47 -5.78 -3.73
C ALA A 23 7.23 -5.14 -3.11
N LEU A 24 7.33 -3.88 -2.67
CA LEU A 24 6.20 -3.12 -2.18
C LEU A 24 5.14 -2.92 -3.27
N ALA A 25 5.55 -2.48 -4.46
CA ALA A 25 4.63 -2.22 -5.56
C ALA A 25 3.99 -3.53 -6.06
N THR A 26 4.79 -4.58 -6.21
CA THR A 26 4.31 -5.92 -6.60
C THR A 26 3.30 -6.47 -5.59
N ALA A 27 3.57 -6.37 -4.29
CA ALA A 27 2.66 -6.82 -3.24
C ALA A 27 1.30 -6.09 -3.30
N VAL A 28 1.31 -4.76 -3.44
CA VAL A 28 0.08 -3.97 -3.55
C VAL A 28 -0.70 -4.32 -4.83
N ALA A 29 -0.01 -4.54 -5.96
CA ALA A 29 -0.64 -4.94 -7.22
C ALA A 29 -1.31 -6.32 -7.12
N VAL A 30 -0.62 -7.30 -6.52
CA VAL A 30 -1.16 -8.65 -6.29
C VAL A 30 -2.43 -8.59 -5.44
N VAL A 31 -2.43 -7.84 -4.34
CA VAL A 31 -3.63 -7.70 -3.50
C VAL A 31 -4.77 -7.03 -4.27
N ALA A 32 -4.50 -6.01 -5.08
CA ALA A 32 -5.52 -5.34 -5.89
C ALA A 32 -6.16 -6.29 -6.91
N LEU A 33 -5.34 -7.11 -7.59
CA LEU A 33 -5.80 -8.11 -8.55
C LEU A 33 -6.59 -9.25 -7.88
N LEU A 34 -6.13 -9.75 -6.73
CA LEU A 34 -6.89 -10.73 -5.96
C LEU A 34 -8.25 -10.16 -5.51
N TRP A 35 -8.28 -8.89 -5.06
CA TRP A 35 -9.53 -8.22 -4.71
C TRP A 35 -10.47 -8.02 -5.90
N SER A 36 -9.95 -7.69 -7.10
CA SER A 36 -10.78 -7.56 -8.29
C SER A 36 -11.33 -8.91 -8.74
N LYS A 37 -10.55 -9.99 -8.63
CA LYS A 37 -11.02 -11.37 -8.87
C LYS A 37 -12.14 -11.76 -7.92
N ARG A 38 -11.96 -11.55 -6.61
CA ARG A 38 -13.00 -11.81 -5.58
C ARG A 38 -14.30 -11.03 -5.84
N ARG A 39 -14.22 -9.91 -6.55
CA ARG A 39 -15.35 -9.05 -6.89
C ARG A 39 -15.95 -9.31 -8.28
N ASP A 40 -15.40 -10.26 -9.03
CA ASP A 40 -15.83 -10.59 -10.38
C ASP A 40 -15.75 -9.39 -11.35
N VAL A 41 -14.69 -8.58 -11.21
CA VAL A 41 -14.42 -7.40 -12.06
C VAL A 41 -12.99 -7.39 -12.61
N ALA A 42 -12.26 -8.50 -12.45
CA ALA A 42 -10.91 -8.65 -12.98
C ALA A 42 -10.93 -8.95 -14.48
N SER A 43 -9.84 -8.61 -15.18
CA SER A 43 -9.58 -9.14 -16.51
C SER A 43 -9.19 -10.62 -16.45
N ASP A 44 -9.30 -11.32 -17.57
CA ASP A 44 -8.92 -12.74 -17.70
C ASP A 44 -7.43 -12.97 -17.37
N GLU A 45 -6.59 -11.97 -17.61
CA GLU A 45 -5.14 -11.99 -17.35
C GLU A 45 -4.77 -11.91 -15.86
N ALA A 46 -5.71 -11.48 -15.00
CA ALA A 46 -5.42 -11.22 -13.58
C ALA A 46 -4.91 -12.45 -12.83
N GLY A 47 -5.35 -13.66 -13.22
CA GLY A 47 -4.85 -14.91 -12.63
C GLY A 47 -3.35 -15.08 -12.84
N ALA A 48 -2.90 -14.99 -14.10
CA ALA A 48 -1.49 -15.11 -14.44
C ALA A 48 -0.64 -14.00 -13.82
N LEU A 49 -1.14 -12.77 -13.77
CA LEU A 49 -0.43 -11.65 -13.13
C LEU A 49 -0.24 -11.84 -11.62
N VAL A 50 -1.24 -12.41 -10.94
CA VAL A 50 -1.14 -12.75 -9.51
C VAL A 50 -0.08 -13.83 -9.29
N GLU A 51 -0.12 -14.91 -10.08
CA GLU A 51 0.83 -16.02 -9.95
C GLU A 51 2.27 -15.55 -10.21
N ASN A 52 2.48 -14.77 -11.28
CA ASN A 52 3.78 -14.20 -11.59
C ASN A 52 4.27 -13.25 -10.50
N GLY A 53 3.39 -12.40 -9.95
CA GLY A 53 3.73 -11.49 -8.87
C GLY A 53 4.14 -12.21 -7.58
N LEU A 54 3.42 -13.26 -7.20
CA LEU A 54 3.75 -14.07 -6.03
C LEU A 54 5.07 -14.83 -6.20
N ALA A 55 5.29 -15.44 -7.37
CA ALA A 55 6.55 -16.12 -7.69
C ALA A 55 7.75 -15.16 -7.73
N TRP A 56 7.54 -13.94 -8.24
CA TRP A 56 8.57 -12.90 -8.22
C TRP A 56 8.89 -12.48 -6.78
N LEU A 57 7.89 -12.26 -5.93
CA LEU A 57 8.09 -11.91 -4.52
C LEU A 57 8.85 -13.01 -3.77
N ASP A 58 8.55 -14.29 -3.98
CA ASP A 58 9.28 -15.38 -3.35
C ASP A 58 10.76 -15.41 -3.79
N SER A 59 11.02 -15.28 -5.10
CA SER A 59 12.38 -15.31 -5.64
C SER A 59 13.24 -14.09 -5.30
N HIS A 60 12.63 -12.95 -4.93
CA HIS A 60 13.32 -11.71 -4.55
C HIS A 60 13.29 -11.44 -3.04
N ARG A 61 13.12 -12.50 -2.25
CA ARG A 61 13.25 -12.46 -0.79
C ARG A 61 14.72 -12.44 -0.41
N ASN A 62 15.07 -11.57 0.54
CA ASN A 62 16.43 -11.48 1.09
C ASN A 62 16.78 -12.71 1.93
N GLU A 63 18.07 -12.95 2.14
CA GLU A 63 18.58 -14.07 2.97
C GLU A 63 18.04 -14.07 4.41
N ASP A 64 17.68 -12.89 4.95
CA ASP A 64 17.09 -12.76 6.27
C ASP A 64 15.60 -13.13 6.33
N GLY A 65 15.00 -13.48 5.19
CA GLY A 65 13.61 -13.89 5.04
C GLY A 65 12.62 -12.73 4.81
N GLY A 66 13.11 -11.51 4.63
CA GLY A 66 12.32 -10.30 4.37
C GLY A 66 12.49 -9.69 2.97
N TRP A 67 12.07 -8.43 2.81
CA TRP A 67 12.16 -7.66 1.56
C TRP A 67 12.50 -6.20 1.85
N GLY A 68 13.29 -5.59 0.97
CA GLY A 68 13.60 -4.16 0.94
C GLY A 68 12.73 -3.38 -0.06
N ASP A 69 13.04 -2.10 -0.27
CA ASP A 69 12.28 -1.25 -1.20
C ASP A 69 12.53 -1.62 -2.68
N CYS A 70 13.75 -2.10 -2.97
CA CYS A 70 14.18 -2.76 -4.21
C CYS A 70 14.95 -4.06 -3.91
N PRO A 71 15.25 -4.92 -4.89
CA PRO A 71 15.97 -6.18 -4.68
C PRO A 71 17.30 -6.05 -3.93
N GLU A 72 18.03 -4.96 -4.14
CA GLU A 72 19.31 -4.70 -3.49
C GLU A 72 19.17 -4.05 -2.11
N SER A 73 17.96 -3.65 -1.73
CA SER A 73 17.72 -2.96 -0.46
C SER A 73 17.68 -3.95 0.71
N PRO A 74 18.22 -3.57 1.89
CA PRO A 74 18.05 -4.36 3.09
C PRO A 74 16.56 -4.46 3.47
N SER A 75 16.20 -5.55 4.13
CA SER A 75 14.84 -5.79 4.56
C SER A 75 14.34 -4.70 5.49
N ASN A 76 13.12 -4.22 5.25
CA ASN A 76 12.51 -3.20 6.08
C ASN A 76 11.09 -3.55 6.50
N MET A 77 10.69 -3.01 7.66
CA MET A 77 9.44 -3.35 8.31
C MET A 77 8.20 -3.13 7.44
N SER A 78 8.22 -2.09 6.60
CA SER A 78 7.08 -1.70 5.78
C SER A 78 6.87 -2.69 4.64
N THR A 79 7.91 -2.95 3.87
CA THR A 79 7.85 -3.90 2.74
C THR A 79 7.60 -5.32 3.24
N VAL A 80 8.27 -5.76 4.32
CA VAL A 80 8.01 -7.09 4.89
C VAL A 80 6.56 -7.23 5.36
N THR A 81 6.00 -6.20 6.01
CA THR A 81 4.59 -6.24 6.45
C THR A 81 3.64 -6.34 5.27
N LEU A 82 3.88 -5.61 4.18
CA LEU A 82 3.05 -5.65 2.97
C LEU A 82 3.14 -7.01 2.26
N CYS A 83 4.35 -7.55 2.09
CA CYS A 83 4.55 -8.86 1.47
C CYS A 83 3.92 -9.96 2.31
N TRP A 84 4.14 -9.95 3.63
CA TRP A 84 3.49 -10.89 4.55
C TRP A 84 1.97 -10.82 4.46
N ALA A 85 1.37 -9.62 4.53
CA ALA A 85 -0.07 -9.45 4.40
C ALA A 85 -0.60 -9.93 3.04
N THR A 86 0.18 -9.75 1.98
CA THR A 86 -0.14 -10.23 0.62
C THR A 86 -0.15 -11.74 0.55
N PHE A 87 0.89 -12.42 1.03
CA PHE A 87 0.93 -13.89 1.04
C PHE A 87 -0.13 -14.49 1.97
N ARG A 88 -0.48 -13.82 3.08
CA ARG A 88 -1.60 -14.22 3.94
C ARG A 88 -2.91 -14.21 3.16
N PHE A 89 -3.15 -13.14 2.40
CA PHE A 89 -4.34 -13.00 1.57
C PHE A 89 -4.36 -13.99 0.41
N ALA A 90 -3.22 -14.17 -0.27
CA ALA A 90 -3.07 -15.12 -1.37
C ALA A 90 -3.36 -16.56 -0.92
N ARG A 91 -2.94 -16.94 0.28
CA ARG A 91 -3.26 -18.24 0.86
C ARG A 91 -4.76 -18.43 1.10
N ASP A 92 -5.45 -17.40 1.57
CA ASP A 92 -6.91 -17.43 1.72
C ASP A 92 -7.63 -17.52 0.36
N GLU A 93 -6.96 -17.12 -0.73
CA GLU A 93 -7.40 -17.26 -2.13
C GLU A 93 -6.89 -18.55 -2.82
N GLY A 94 -6.26 -19.47 -2.08
CA GLY A 94 -5.84 -20.78 -2.59
C GLY A 94 -4.42 -20.86 -3.16
N HIS A 95 -3.58 -19.83 -2.98
CA HIS A 95 -2.17 -19.84 -3.38
C HIS A 95 -1.26 -20.19 -2.19
N ASP A 96 -0.55 -21.32 -2.24
CA ASP A 96 0.22 -21.81 -1.10
C ASP A 96 1.72 -21.48 -1.18
N PHE A 97 2.23 -20.79 -0.15
CA PHE A 97 3.63 -20.36 0.00
C PHE A 97 4.06 -20.46 1.48
N PRO A 98 4.11 -21.67 2.06
CA PRO A 98 4.28 -21.86 3.50
C PRO A 98 5.65 -21.37 4.01
N GLU A 99 6.71 -21.60 3.24
CA GLU A 99 8.07 -21.17 3.59
C GLU A 99 8.21 -19.64 3.59
N VAL A 100 7.54 -18.96 2.65
CA VAL A 100 7.53 -17.50 2.54
C VAL A 100 6.81 -16.88 3.73
N LEU A 101 5.64 -17.42 4.08
CA LEU A 101 4.91 -17.00 5.26
C LEU A 101 5.72 -17.22 6.53
N GLN A 102 6.35 -18.39 6.68
CA GLN A 102 7.13 -18.72 7.86
C GLN A 102 8.33 -17.77 8.04
N SER A 103 9.07 -17.45 6.97
CA SER A 103 10.22 -16.55 7.05
C SER A 103 9.78 -15.13 7.36
N ALA A 104 8.73 -14.63 6.70
CA ALA A 104 8.22 -13.29 6.91
C ALA A 104 7.68 -13.12 8.34
N GLU A 105 6.94 -14.11 8.84
CA GLU A 105 6.45 -14.12 10.22
C GLU A 105 7.61 -14.14 11.23
N SER A 106 8.66 -14.92 10.97
CA SER A 106 9.85 -14.99 11.82
C SER A 106 10.61 -13.65 11.83
N TRP A 107 10.76 -13.02 10.66
CA TRP A 107 11.38 -11.70 10.53
C TRP A 107 10.59 -10.64 11.30
N LEU A 108 9.26 -10.61 11.15
CA LEU A 108 8.40 -9.66 11.86
C LEU A 108 8.40 -9.91 13.37
N LYS A 109 8.35 -11.16 13.83
CA LYS A 109 8.46 -11.49 15.26
C LYS A 109 9.81 -11.06 15.84
N LYS A 110 10.91 -11.25 15.09
CA LYS A 110 12.25 -10.82 15.51
C LYS A 110 12.39 -9.30 15.61
N ASN A 111 11.81 -8.55 14.68
CA ASN A 111 12.00 -7.09 14.59
C ASN A 111 10.91 -6.26 15.30
N ILE A 112 9.69 -6.78 15.43
CA ILE A 112 8.53 -6.09 16.05
C ILE A 112 8.14 -6.75 17.38
N GLY A 113 8.53 -8.00 17.61
CA GLY A 113 8.21 -8.77 18.81
C GLY A 113 6.90 -9.57 18.72
N SER A 114 5.93 -9.13 17.91
CA SER A 114 4.63 -9.81 17.79
C SER A 114 3.94 -9.54 16.46
N LEU A 115 3.15 -10.52 16.01
CA LEU A 115 2.21 -10.37 14.88
C LEU A 115 0.82 -9.89 15.33
N ASN A 116 0.63 -9.64 16.62
CA ASN A 116 -0.63 -9.08 17.12
C ASN A 116 -0.92 -7.74 16.41
N PRO A 117 -2.16 -7.53 15.90
CA PRO A 117 -2.53 -6.34 15.14
C PRO A 117 -2.21 -5.00 15.83
N GLU A 118 -2.46 -4.90 17.14
CA GLU A 118 -2.18 -3.70 17.91
C GLU A 118 -0.67 -3.39 17.94
N ARG A 119 0.16 -4.40 18.19
CA ARG A 119 1.63 -4.25 18.22
C ARG A 119 2.21 -3.92 16.85
N LEU A 120 1.70 -4.57 15.80
CA LEU A 120 2.10 -4.28 14.41
C LEU A 120 1.79 -2.82 14.04
N ALA A 121 0.58 -2.35 14.36
CA ALA A 121 0.18 -0.98 14.11
C ALA A 121 0.98 0.03 14.94
N GLU A 122 1.24 -0.27 16.21
CA GLU A 122 2.08 0.54 17.09
C GLU A 122 3.49 0.71 16.50
N ALA A 123 4.13 -0.39 16.09
CA ALA A 123 5.46 -0.36 15.49
C ALA A 123 5.51 0.47 14.20
N LEU A 124 4.53 0.29 13.30
CA LEU A 124 4.42 1.10 12.07
C LEU A 124 4.26 2.59 12.37
N TYR A 125 3.41 2.96 13.33
CA TYR A 125 3.28 4.38 13.72
C TYR A 125 4.54 4.90 14.40
N HIS A 126 5.26 4.07 15.17
CA HIS A 126 6.51 4.47 15.78
C HIS A 126 7.59 4.76 14.72
N ARG A 127 7.71 3.90 13.70
CA ARG A 127 8.67 4.05 12.58
C ARG A 127 8.47 5.35 11.81
N TYR A 128 7.23 5.70 11.47
CA TYR A 128 6.92 6.89 10.68
C TYR A 128 6.62 8.14 11.52
N GLY A 129 6.54 8.00 12.84
CA GLY A 129 6.34 9.08 13.78
C GLY A 129 5.03 9.84 13.56
N LYS A 130 5.14 11.16 13.39
CA LYS A 130 3.97 12.04 13.16
C LYS A 130 3.42 11.92 11.74
N ASP A 131 4.23 11.45 10.80
CA ASP A 131 3.80 11.28 9.42
C ASP A 131 2.94 10.02 9.27
N ARG A 132 1.72 10.23 8.79
CA ARG A 132 0.72 9.19 8.60
C ARG A 132 0.61 8.75 7.15
N THR A 133 1.29 9.44 6.23
CA THR A 133 1.16 9.24 4.78
C THR A 133 1.72 7.91 4.31
N PHE A 134 2.60 7.26 5.09
CA PHE A 134 3.09 5.91 4.81
C PHE A 134 2.45 4.83 5.69
N ALA A 135 2.34 5.07 7.00
CA ALA A 135 1.77 4.09 7.93
C ALA A 135 0.29 3.76 7.64
N VAL A 136 -0.51 4.75 7.23
CA VAL A 136 -1.94 4.54 6.97
C VAL A 136 -2.19 3.69 5.72
N PRO A 137 -1.53 3.94 4.55
CA PRO A 137 -1.62 3.02 3.42
C PRO A 137 -1.22 1.58 3.75
N ILE A 138 -0.12 1.39 4.49
CA ILE A 138 0.34 0.04 4.87
C ILE A 138 -0.73 -0.66 5.70
N LEU A 139 -1.21 -0.02 6.76
CA LEU A 139 -2.27 -0.57 7.62
C LEU A 139 -3.60 -0.76 6.89
N THR A 140 -3.86 0.03 5.84
CA THR A 140 -5.04 -0.13 5.00
C THR A 140 -4.94 -1.42 4.18
N LEU A 141 -3.78 -1.71 3.57
CA LEU A 141 -3.55 -2.99 2.90
C LEU A 141 -3.71 -4.15 3.89
N CYS A 142 -3.09 -4.04 5.07
CA CYS A 142 -3.22 -5.06 6.12
C CYS A 142 -4.69 -5.29 6.55
N ALA A 143 -5.49 -4.23 6.65
CA ALA A 143 -6.93 -4.36 6.94
C ALA A 143 -7.69 -5.06 5.80
N PHE A 144 -7.33 -4.80 4.54
CA PHE A 144 -7.93 -5.47 3.39
C PHE A 144 -7.54 -6.94 3.30
N CYS A 145 -6.30 -7.29 3.64
CA CYS A 145 -5.81 -8.66 3.72
C CYS A 145 -6.32 -9.43 4.95
N GLY A 146 -7.09 -8.80 5.84
CA GLY A 146 -7.64 -9.45 7.04
C GLY A 146 -6.62 -9.71 8.17
N VAL A 147 -5.34 -9.35 7.99
CA VAL A 147 -4.30 -9.59 9.01
C VAL A 147 -4.43 -8.69 10.25
N LEU A 148 -5.28 -7.66 10.19
CA LEU A 148 -5.66 -6.83 11.35
C LEU A 148 -6.96 -7.29 12.03
N GLY A 149 -7.51 -8.44 11.62
CA GLY A 149 -8.81 -8.93 12.06
C GLY A 149 -9.95 -8.50 11.13
N GLU A 150 -11.19 -8.52 11.64
CA GLU A 150 -12.38 -8.33 10.82
C GLU A 150 -13.18 -7.06 11.15
N GLY A 151 -13.99 -6.64 10.18
CA GLY A 151 -15.00 -5.59 10.35
C GLY A 151 -14.46 -4.29 10.92
N ARG A 152 -15.24 -3.60 11.76
CA ARG A 152 -14.83 -2.30 12.35
C ARG A 152 -13.61 -2.40 13.27
N GLY A 153 -13.31 -3.58 13.80
CA GLY A 153 -12.19 -3.85 14.70
C GLY A 153 -10.85 -3.63 14.01
N ALA A 154 -10.66 -4.21 12.82
CA ALA A 154 -9.44 -4.02 12.02
C ALA A 154 -9.19 -2.55 11.67
N TRP A 155 -10.23 -1.86 11.19
CA TRP A 155 -10.17 -0.45 10.82
C TRP A 155 -10.05 0.48 12.03
N ARG A 156 -10.06 -0.05 13.26
CA ARG A 156 -9.76 0.73 14.47
C ARG A 156 -8.31 1.23 14.46
N LEU A 157 -7.41 0.38 13.96
CA LEU A 157 -5.96 0.58 13.93
C LEU A 157 -5.52 1.53 12.79
N VAL A 158 -6.37 1.71 11.78
CA VAL A 158 -6.15 2.64 10.67
C VAL A 158 -6.61 4.06 11.05
N LYS A 159 -5.63 4.95 11.29
CA LYS A 159 -5.90 6.36 11.61
C LYS A 159 -6.56 7.05 10.41
N PRO A 160 -7.55 7.94 10.65
CA PRO A 160 -8.20 8.65 9.56
C PRO A 160 -7.22 9.63 8.89
N LEU A 161 -7.30 9.68 7.57
CA LEU A 161 -6.73 10.77 6.77
C LEU A 161 -7.81 11.78 6.41
N PRO A 162 -7.47 13.07 6.28
CA PRO A 162 -8.42 14.14 5.93
C PRO A 162 -8.63 14.21 4.41
N PHE A 163 -9.19 13.15 3.82
CA PHE A 163 -9.40 13.08 2.36
C PHE A 163 -10.35 14.16 1.83
N GLU A 164 -11.22 14.69 2.67
CA GLU A 164 -12.11 15.82 2.37
C GLU A 164 -11.35 17.07 1.90
N LEU A 165 -10.08 17.23 2.31
CA LEU A 165 -9.24 18.34 1.89
C LEU A 165 -8.96 18.32 0.38
N ALA A 166 -9.04 17.16 -0.26
CA ALA A 166 -8.91 17.04 -1.71
C ALA A 166 -9.98 17.80 -2.51
N THR A 167 -11.08 18.18 -1.87
CA THR A 167 -12.13 18.98 -2.50
C THR A 167 -11.84 20.49 -2.49
N PHE A 168 -10.81 20.94 -1.76
CA PHE A 168 -10.43 22.34 -1.69
C PHE A 168 -9.46 22.72 -2.83
N PRO A 169 -9.44 24.01 -3.25
CA PRO A 169 -8.51 24.50 -4.28
C PRO A 169 -7.05 24.27 -3.89
N HIS A 170 -6.19 24.00 -4.87
CA HIS A 170 -4.78 23.62 -4.66
C HIS A 170 -3.99 24.62 -3.80
N GLY A 171 -4.33 25.91 -3.84
CA GLY A 171 -3.70 26.95 -3.01
C GLY A 171 -3.89 26.76 -1.50
N PHE A 172 -4.92 26.02 -1.07
CA PHE A 172 -5.19 25.74 0.34
C PHE A 172 -4.25 24.68 0.93
N PHE A 173 -3.72 23.76 0.13
CA PHE A 173 -2.77 22.72 0.60
C PHE A 173 -1.47 23.31 1.12
N LYS A 174 -1.01 24.44 0.57
CA LYS A 174 0.19 25.15 1.00
C LYS A 174 0.10 25.60 2.47
N SER A 175 -1.11 25.89 2.96
CA SER A 175 -1.36 26.26 4.35
C SER A 175 -1.41 25.07 5.31
N LEU A 176 -1.52 23.84 4.81
CA LEU A 176 -1.74 22.64 5.62
C LEU A 176 -0.46 21.83 5.91
N ASN A 177 0.70 22.29 5.44
CA ASN A 177 2.01 21.67 5.67
C ASN A 177 2.05 20.16 5.38
N LEU A 178 1.20 19.72 4.46
CA LEU A 178 1.15 18.36 3.97
C LEU A 178 2.34 18.21 3.01
N HIS A 179 3.40 17.54 3.45
CA HIS A 179 4.57 17.16 2.64
C HIS A 179 4.22 16.07 1.60
N VAL A 180 3.07 16.20 0.95
CA VAL A 180 2.55 15.21 0.02
C VAL A 180 2.85 15.72 -1.38
N VAL A 181 3.64 14.95 -2.12
CA VAL A 181 3.89 15.20 -3.53
C VAL A 181 2.59 14.95 -4.32
N SER A 182 2.31 15.75 -5.34
CA SER A 182 1.04 15.73 -6.09
C SER A 182 0.62 14.34 -6.57
N TYR A 183 1.57 13.44 -6.88
CA TYR A 183 1.28 12.07 -7.33
C TYR A 183 0.65 11.18 -6.24
N ALA A 184 0.88 11.44 -4.95
CA ALA A 184 0.38 10.61 -3.86
C ALA A 184 -1.05 10.97 -3.45
N LEU A 185 -1.57 12.10 -3.95
CA LEU A 185 -2.87 12.62 -3.60
C LEU A 185 -4.03 11.64 -3.95
N PRO A 186 -4.10 11.01 -5.14
CA PRO A 186 -5.15 10.04 -5.46
C PRO A 186 -5.19 8.87 -4.49
N ALA A 187 -4.02 8.32 -4.16
CA ALA A 187 -3.90 7.20 -3.22
C ALA A 187 -4.39 7.60 -1.82
N LEU A 188 -3.94 8.73 -1.28
CA LEU A 188 -4.36 9.21 0.05
C LEU A 188 -5.86 9.50 0.11
N ILE A 189 -6.44 10.02 -0.98
CA ILE A 189 -7.87 10.24 -1.10
C ILE A 189 -8.64 8.91 -1.04
N ALA A 190 -8.25 7.95 -1.88
CA ALA A 190 -8.88 6.64 -1.95
C ALA A 190 -8.81 5.91 -0.60
N ILE A 191 -7.64 5.93 0.04
CA ILE A 191 -7.39 5.32 1.35
C ILE A 191 -8.19 6.01 2.45
N GLY A 192 -8.20 7.35 2.48
CA GLY A 192 -8.98 8.09 3.46
C GLY A 192 -10.49 7.86 3.33
N TYR A 193 -10.98 7.75 2.09
CA TYR A 193 -12.37 7.38 1.81
C TYR A 193 -12.68 5.93 2.22
N ALA A 194 -11.82 4.96 1.87
CA ALA A 194 -11.95 3.56 2.27
C ALA A 194 -12.04 3.44 3.80
N ARG A 195 -11.12 4.08 4.52
CA ARG A 195 -11.17 4.13 5.99
C ARG A 195 -12.48 4.69 6.49
N HIS A 196 -12.97 5.81 5.93
CA HIS A 196 -14.24 6.40 6.35
C HIS A 196 -15.44 5.47 6.09
N ARG A 197 -15.43 4.73 4.97
CA ARG A 197 -16.47 3.78 4.60
C ARG A 197 -16.55 2.58 5.55
N HIS A 198 -15.40 2.07 5.99
CA HIS A 198 -15.32 0.91 6.90
C HIS A 198 -15.45 1.31 8.38
N ARG A 199 -15.00 2.51 8.73
CA ARG A 199 -15.16 3.08 10.08
C ARG A 199 -15.50 4.57 9.96
N PRO A 200 -16.80 4.93 9.87
CA PRO A 200 -17.20 6.32 9.87
C PRO A 200 -16.74 7.04 11.14
N THR A 201 -16.54 8.35 11.06
CA THR A 201 -16.25 9.16 12.25
C THR A 201 -17.46 9.17 13.19
N GLY A 202 -17.22 9.15 14.50
CA GLY A 202 -18.26 9.29 15.52
C GLY A 202 -18.89 10.69 15.54
N ASN A 203 -18.15 11.70 15.09
CA ASN A 203 -18.64 13.09 15.03
C ASN A 203 -19.65 13.25 13.88
N PRO A 204 -20.92 13.62 14.15
CA PRO A 204 -21.98 13.72 13.14
C PRO A 204 -21.71 14.82 12.11
N PHE A 205 -21.13 15.96 12.52
CA PHE A 205 -20.78 17.05 11.60
C PHE A 205 -19.69 16.62 10.62
N ALA A 206 -18.61 16.03 11.13
CA ALA A 206 -17.53 15.53 10.28
C ALA A 206 -18.02 14.40 9.35
N ARG A 207 -19.01 13.61 9.78
CA ARG A 207 -19.64 12.58 8.95
C ARG A 207 -20.43 13.19 7.80
N LEU A 208 -21.19 14.26 8.05
CA LEU A 208 -21.93 14.98 7.03
C LEU A 208 -20.99 15.57 5.97
N VAL A 209 -19.95 16.30 6.40
CA VAL A 209 -18.94 16.89 5.51
C VAL A 209 -18.30 15.83 4.62
N ARG A 210 -17.86 14.71 5.21
CA ARG A 210 -17.25 13.60 4.47
C ARG A 210 -18.21 12.91 3.50
N SER A 211 -19.48 12.81 3.87
CA SER A 211 -20.53 12.28 2.99
C SER A 211 -20.78 13.20 1.80
N TRP A 212 -20.74 14.52 2.02
CA TRP A 212 -20.87 15.52 0.96
C TRP A 212 -19.65 15.60 0.04
N ALA A 213 -18.44 15.36 0.58
CA ALA A 213 -17.21 15.31 -0.21
C ALA A 213 -17.16 14.11 -1.18
N LYS A 214 -17.86 13.01 -0.87
CA LYS A 214 -17.84 11.74 -1.62
C LYS A 214 -18.01 11.90 -3.15
N PRO A 215 -19.08 12.51 -3.69
CA PRO A 215 -19.27 12.59 -5.14
C PRO A 215 -18.14 13.36 -5.84
N ARG A 216 -17.62 14.42 -5.21
CA ARG A 216 -16.50 15.20 -5.75
C ARG A 216 -15.20 14.41 -5.74
N VAL A 217 -14.92 13.73 -4.63
CA VAL A 217 -13.74 12.87 -4.48
C VAL A 217 -13.75 11.74 -5.51
N LEU A 218 -14.88 11.06 -5.70
CA LEU A 218 -14.98 9.99 -6.70
C LEU A 218 -14.86 10.52 -8.13
N LYS A 219 -15.39 11.72 -8.43
CA LYS A 219 -15.20 12.36 -9.74
C LYS A 219 -13.73 12.73 -9.97
N LEU A 220 -13.06 13.25 -8.95
CA LEU A 220 -11.63 13.57 -9.02
C LEU A 220 -10.79 12.32 -9.28
N LEU A 221 -11.04 11.22 -8.55
CA LEU A 221 -10.34 9.95 -8.75
C LEU A 221 -10.55 9.31 -10.13
N LYS A 222 -11.65 9.63 -10.83
CA LYS A 222 -11.90 9.16 -12.21
C LYS A 222 -11.17 9.98 -13.29
N ASN A 223 -10.74 11.18 -12.94
CA ASN A 223 -10.20 12.16 -13.89
C ASN A 223 -8.67 12.35 -13.74
N ILE A 224 -8.04 11.62 -12.82
CA ILE A 224 -6.59 11.54 -12.63
C ILE A 224 -6.13 10.22 -13.21
#